data_AF-A0A9E4PJT1-F1
#
_entry.id   AF-A0A9E4PJT1-F1
#
_cell.length_a   1.000
_cell.length_b   1.000
_cell.length_c   1.000
_cell.angle_alpha   90.00
_cell.angle_beta   90.00
_cell.angle_gamma   90.00
#
_symmetry.space_group_name_H-M   'P 1'
#
loop_
_entity.id
_entity.type
_entity.pdbx_description
1 polymer ?
#
loop_
_entity_poly.entity_id
_entity_poly.type
_entity_poly.pdbx_seq_one_letter_code
_entity_poly.pdbx_strand_id
1 'polypeptide(L)'
;MMPSIQYATTEDGVSIAYWKLGEGSPLIADVGPFSHVQREWDIPERRAWLERQAENHTLIRFDHRGSGLSDRNVNKLSVDAFSRDIAAVIDHAAIERAALFGAGPGARMAAAFAAKNPERVPQLILYPTSSLDGRLAPGLAALASLRDVNWEFYTDALVLWTQGWSSGEASAKIGELLRAALSPEMAKAIAEVQRTDLRPLLGELTMPTLLVFRTGMRDYDSDMPRKLGSQIPNARSAFIDGTMYAWYIPDSEQIVSTIDQFIAEHEAQPEPEAETLSDSVSVQELVSDTQIVLFTDIAGSSALASRYGDDKAHEVRRAHDRIVREALSERRGKEVKHTGDGIMAAFGMASAALDCSITIQRGVAAYNEEHTELPLGVYIGLNAGEPIAENEDLFGTSVDLAARICDTAEAGQILASDVVRQLVAGKHYLFTDHGHSDIRGMEEPIRLWEVRWLEPEGETFAE
;
A
#
# COMPACT_ATOMS: atom_id res chain seq x y z
N MET A 1 -23.38 21.82 -11.71
CA MET A 1 -23.36 22.62 -12.98
C MET A 1 -21.97 22.49 -13.56
N MET A 2 -21.77 22.49 -14.88
CA MET A 2 -20.41 22.36 -15.43
C MET A 2 -19.49 23.49 -14.94
N PRO A 3 -18.27 23.18 -14.47
CA PRO A 3 -17.26 24.18 -14.13
C PRO A 3 -16.91 25.13 -15.29
N SER A 4 -16.38 26.32 -14.95
CA SER A 4 -15.85 27.26 -15.95
C SER A 4 -14.47 26.83 -16.43
N ILE A 5 -14.32 26.69 -17.75
CA ILE A 5 -13.07 26.27 -18.39
C ILE A 5 -12.09 27.46 -18.47
N GLN A 6 -10.86 27.20 -18.03
CA GLN A 6 -9.73 28.12 -17.97
C GLN A 6 -8.57 27.54 -18.79
N TYR A 7 -7.56 28.37 -19.10
CA TYR A 7 -6.43 27.97 -19.93
C TYR A 7 -5.12 28.40 -19.28
N ALA A 8 -4.32 27.43 -18.85
CA ALA A 8 -2.93 27.66 -18.44
C ALA A 8 -2.02 27.71 -19.69
N THR A 9 -0.92 28.45 -19.65
CA THR A 9 0.09 28.45 -20.73
C THR A 9 1.40 27.90 -20.20
N THR A 10 1.95 26.87 -20.85
CA THR A 10 3.25 26.28 -20.48
C THR A 10 4.43 27.16 -20.89
N GLU A 11 5.60 26.93 -20.29
CA GLU A 11 6.86 27.59 -20.67
C GLU A 11 7.19 27.46 -22.17
N ASP A 12 6.82 26.33 -22.79
CA ASP A 12 6.99 26.09 -24.22
C ASP A 12 5.81 26.54 -25.10
N GLY A 13 4.95 27.41 -24.54
CA GLY A 13 3.92 28.16 -25.27
C GLY A 13 2.66 27.38 -25.63
N VAL A 14 2.39 26.27 -24.96
CA VAL A 14 1.23 25.40 -25.20
C VAL A 14 0.09 25.79 -24.26
N SER A 15 -1.11 25.99 -24.82
CA SER A 15 -2.34 26.26 -24.08
C SER A 15 -2.95 24.96 -23.53
N ILE A 16 -3.23 24.92 -22.23
CA ILE A 16 -3.72 23.76 -21.48
C ILE A 16 -5.07 24.10 -20.85
N ALA A 17 -6.15 23.53 -21.40
CA ALA A 17 -7.52 23.69 -20.93
C ALA A 17 -7.74 22.91 -19.63
N TYR A 18 -8.27 23.59 -18.61
CA TYR A 18 -8.58 22.99 -17.31
C TYR A 18 -9.83 23.60 -16.67
N TRP A 19 -10.31 22.99 -15.60
CA TRP A 19 -11.26 23.61 -14.67
C TRP A 19 -10.94 23.27 -13.21
N LYS A 20 -11.55 24.03 -12.30
CA LYS A 20 -11.57 23.78 -10.85
C LYS A 20 -13.02 23.63 -10.37
N LEU A 21 -13.26 22.72 -9.44
CA LEU A 21 -14.53 22.50 -8.72
C LEU A 21 -14.23 22.22 -7.24
N GLY A 22 -15.22 22.41 -6.37
CA GLY A 22 -15.12 22.08 -4.95
C GLY A 22 -14.30 23.08 -4.12
N GLU A 23 -14.26 22.80 -2.82
CA GLU A 23 -13.49 23.49 -1.78
C GLU A 23 -12.77 22.43 -0.92
N GLY A 24 -11.93 22.84 0.03
CA GLY A 24 -11.03 21.90 0.70
C GLY A 24 -9.76 21.62 -0.11
N SER A 25 -9.08 20.52 0.19
CA SER A 25 -7.67 20.32 -0.15
C SER A 25 -7.43 20.11 -1.65
N PRO A 26 -6.30 20.58 -2.24
CA PRO A 26 -6.08 20.50 -3.68
C PRO A 26 -5.79 19.08 -4.18
N LEU A 27 -6.63 18.57 -5.09
CA LEU A 27 -6.47 17.28 -5.75
C LEU A 27 -6.48 17.44 -7.28
N ILE A 28 -5.37 17.11 -7.94
CA ILE A 28 -5.27 17.07 -9.40
C ILE A 28 -5.65 15.66 -9.85
N ALA A 29 -6.81 15.52 -10.50
CA ALA A 29 -7.38 14.22 -10.81
C ALA A 29 -7.22 13.80 -12.27
N ASP A 30 -6.91 12.52 -12.46
CA ASP A 30 -6.97 11.78 -13.73
C ASP A 30 -6.04 12.37 -14.81
N VAL A 31 -4.76 12.54 -14.49
CA VAL A 31 -3.72 13.12 -15.38
C VAL A 31 -3.32 12.21 -16.57
N GLY A 32 -4.29 11.49 -17.14
CA GLY A 32 -4.15 10.69 -18.34
C GLY A 32 -4.22 11.54 -19.62
N PRO A 33 -3.34 11.32 -20.62
CA PRO A 33 -3.30 12.10 -21.86
C PRO A 33 -4.43 11.78 -22.86
N PHE A 34 -5.56 11.23 -22.39
CA PHE A 34 -6.69 10.78 -23.21
C PHE A 34 -8.01 11.30 -22.62
N SER A 35 -8.21 12.62 -22.67
CA SER A 35 -9.30 13.33 -21.98
C SER A 35 -9.95 14.41 -22.84
N HIS A 36 -11.14 14.86 -22.42
CA HIS A 36 -11.78 16.07 -22.95
C HIS A 36 -12.66 16.68 -21.84
N VAL A 37 -12.14 17.67 -21.12
CA VAL A 37 -12.70 18.16 -19.83
C VAL A 37 -14.16 18.64 -19.87
N GLN A 38 -14.64 19.05 -21.04
CA GLN A 38 -16.04 19.40 -21.28
C GLN A 38 -16.91 18.16 -21.51
N ARG A 39 -16.47 17.19 -22.34
CA ARG A 39 -17.30 16.05 -22.75
C ARG A 39 -17.41 14.96 -21.69
N GLU A 40 -16.41 14.82 -20.83
CA GLU A 40 -16.55 13.92 -19.67
C GLU A 40 -17.68 14.37 -18.73
N TRP A 41 -18.01 15.66 -18.73
CA TRP A 41 -19.12 16.20 -17.96
C TRP A 41 -20.50 15.73 -18.48
N ASP A 42 -20.63 15.34 -19.74
CA ASP A 42 -21.89 14.84 -20.32
C ASP A 42 -22.14 13.35 -20.09
N ILE A 43 -21.19 12.65 -19.46
CA ILE A 43 -21.25 11.21 -19.15
C ILE A 43 -21.60 11.07 -17.66
N PRO A 44 -22.79 10.56 -17.29
CA PRO A 44 -23.28 10.59 -15.91
C PRO A 44 -22.33 9.98 -14.89
N GLU A 45 -21.68 8.86 -15.24
CA GLU A 45 -20.78 8.12 -14.37
C GLU A 45 -19.46 8.86 -14.14
N ARG A 46 -18.93 9.51 -15.19
CA ARG A 46 -17.76 10.40 -15.08
C ARG A 46 -18.11 11.65 -14.28
N ARG A 47 -19.28 12.25 -14.50
CA ARG A 47 -19.74 13.40 -13.73
C ARG A 47 -19.88 13.06 -12.25
N ALA A 48 -20.54 11.96 -11.90
CA ALA A 48 -20.69 11.52 -10.51
C ALA A 48 -19.34 11.30 -9.82
N TRP A 49 -18.39 10.64 -10.49
CA TRP A 49 -17.01 10.49 -10.02
C TRP A 49 -16.32 11.83 -9.74
N LEU A 50 -16.50 12.83 -10.61
CA LEU A 50 -15.90 14.17 -10.48
C LEU A 50 -16.62 15.03 -9.42
N GLU A 51 -17.95 14.99 -9.36
CA GLU A 51 -18.73 15.71 -8.34
C GLU A 51 -18.43 15.15 -6.94
N ARG A 52 -18.32 13.82 -6.78
CA ARG A 52 -18.02 13.14 -5.49
C ARG A 52 -16.62 13.43 -4.94
N GLN A 53 -15.57 13.50 -5.76
CA GLN A 53 -14.24 13.96 -5.29
C GLN A 53 -14.28 15.44 -4.85
N ALA A 54 -15.07 16.27 -5.55
CA ALA A 54 -15.18 17.70 -5.26
C ALA A 54 -16.04 18.03 -4.02
N GLU A 55 -16.56 17.02 -3.31
CA GLU A 55 -17.19 17.18 -1.99
C GLU A 55 -16.15 17.44 -0.89
N ASN A 56 -14.97 16.82 -0.99
CA ASN A 56 -13.87 16.92 -0.01
C ASN A 56 -12.67 17.73 -0.52
N HIS A 57 -12.55 17.93 -1.84
CA HIS A 57 -11.37 18.50 -2.47
C HIS A 57 -11.64 19.72 -3.36
N THR A 58 -10.68 20.65 -3.36
CA THR A 58 -10.42 21.53 -4.51
C THR A 58 -9.96 20.63 -5.66
N LEU A 59 -10.89 20.18 -6.49
CA LEU A 59 -10.64 19.28 -7.61
C LEU A 59 -10.16 20.07 -8.83
N ILE A 60 -9.01 19.72 -9.38
CA ILE A 60 -8.46 20.26 -10.63
C ILE A 60 -8.44 19.17 -11.69
N ARG A 61 -8.95 19.50 -12.88
CA ARG A 61 -9.11 18.58 -14.00
C ARG A 61 -8.69 19.28 -15.28
N PHE A 62 -7.84 18.67 -16.10
CA PHE A 62 -7.28 19.30 -17.29
C PHE A 62 -7.08 18.32 -18.45
N ASP A 63 -7.02 18.86 -19.67
CA ASP A 63 -6.63 18.12 -20.86
C ASP A 63 -5.13 18.28 -21.13
N HIS A 64 -4.37 17.20 -21.21
CA HIS A 64 -2.95 17.28 -21.61
C HIS A 64 -2.79 17.81 -23.04
N ARG A 65 -1.58 18.32 -23.35
CA ARG A 65 -1.24 18.74 -24.72
C ARG A 65 -1.54 17.65 -25.75
N GLY A 66 -2.13 18.02 -26.88
CA GLY A 66 -2.61 17.07 -27.89
C GLY A 66 -4.05 16.58 -27.70
N SER A 67 -4.63 16.67 -26.50
CA SER A 67 -5.95 16.11 -26.17
C SER A 67 -7.03 17.19 -25.97
N GLY A 68 -8.28 16.82 -26.23
CA GLY A 68 -9.46 17.53 -25.74
C GLY A 68 -9.58 18.98 -26.24
N LEU A 69 -9.62 19.93 -25.30
CA LEU A 69 -9.69 21.38 -25.55
C LEU A 69 -8.34 22.10 -25.47
N SER A 70 -7.27 21.41 -25.06
CA SER A 70 -5.90 21.95 -25.06
C SER A 70 -5.34 22.03 -26.49
N ASP A 71 -4.19 22.68 -26.66
CA ASP A 71 -3.54 22.81 -27.96
C ASP A 71 -3.23 21.43 -28.57
N ARG A 72 -3.88 21.13 -29.69
CA ARG A 72 -3.81 19.82 -30.35
C ARG A 72 -2.69 19.70 -31.39
N ASN A 73 -2.07 20.82 -31.77
CA ASN A 73 -1.01 20.87 -32.77
C ASN A 73 0.35 21.15 -32.11
N VAL A 74 0.92 20.14 -31.43
CA VAL A 74 2.15 20.28 -30.64
C VAL A 74 3.34 19.56 -31.27
N ASN A 75 4.44 20.29 -31.42
CA ASN A 75 5.64 19.84 -32.15
C ASN A 75 6.52 18.83 -31.37
N LYS A 76 6.28 18.65 -30.07
CA LYS A 76 7.03 17.74 -29.20
C LYS A 76 6.12 17.13 -28.14
N LEU A 77 6.15 15.80 -28.05
CA LEU A 77 5.66 15.05 -26.90
C LEU A 77 6.86 14.35 -26.24
N SER A 78 6.92 14.40 -24.92
CA SER A 78 7.82 13.61 -24.08
C SER A 78 7.19 13.53 -22.68
N VAL A 79 7.76 12.70 -21.81
CA VAL A 79 7.36 12.66 -20.41
C VAL A 79 7.49 14.05 -19.76
N ASP A 80 8.57 14.78 -20.04
CA ASP A 80 8.80 16.15 -19.53
C ASP A 80 7.83 17.18 -20.11
N ALA A 81 7.35 16.96 -21.34
CA ALA A 81 6.33 17.82 -21.94
C ALA A 81 5.00 17.70 -21.19
N PHE A 82 4.59 16.48 -20.83
CA PHE A 82 3.42 16.27 -19.98
C PHE A 82 3.65 16.75 -18.54
N SER A 83 4.88 16.62 -17.98
CA SER A 83 5.22 17.23 -16.69
C SER A 83 5.06 18.77 -16.69
N ARG A 84 5.41 19.46 -17.79
CA ARG A 84 5.17 20.91 -17.93
C ARG A 84 3.69 21.29 -17.99
N ASP A 85 2.83 20.44 -18.54
CA ASP A 85 1.38 20.70 -18.54
C ASP A 85 0.83 20.72 -17.10
N ILE A 86 1.25 19.74 -16.27
CA ILE A 86 0.86 19.64 -14.86
C ILE A 86 1.35 20.88 -14.11
N ALA A 87 2.63 21.24 -14.24
CA ALA A 87 3.20 22.45 -13.61
C ALA A 87 2.39 23.72 -13.97
N ALA A 88 2.16 23.95 -15.27
CA ALA A 88 1.44 25.14 -15.73
C ALA A 88 -0.01 25.22 -15.19
N VAL A 89 -0.70 24.09 -15.09
CA VAL A 89 -2.05 24.04 -14.50
C VAL A 89 -2.03 24.34 -13.00
N ILE A 90 -1.07 23.79 -12.25
CA ILE A 90 -0.89 24.07 -10.82
C ILE A 90 -0.60 25.57 -10.60
N ASP A 91 0.37 26.11 -11.33
CA ASP A 91 0.83 27.49 -11.18
C ASP A 91 -0.27 28.50 -11.58
N HIS A 92 -0.99 28.25 -12.69
CA HIS A 92 -2.10 29.10 -13.12
C HIS A 92 -3.36 28.97 -12.23
N ALA A 93 -3.55 27.81 -11.59
CA ALA A 93 -4.58 27.64 -10.56
C ALA A 93 -4.20 28.30 -9.20
N ALA A 94 -3.01 28.89 -9.10
CA ALA A 94 -2.45 29.48 -7.88
C ALA A 94 -2.35 28.49 -6.70
N ILE A 95 -1.93 27.26 -6.99
CA ILE A 95 -1.77 26.18 -6.01
C ILE A 95 -0.28 25.97 -5.73
N GLU A 96 0.10 25.97 -4.45
CA GLU A 96 1.48 25.68 -4.06
C GLU A 96 1.77 24.17 -4.13
N ARG A 97 0.90 23.37 -3.53
CA ARG A 97 1.03 21.90 -3.38
C ARG A 97 -0.32 21.21 -3.58
N ALA A 98 -0.33 20.01 -4.15
CA ALA A 98 -1.55 19.24 -4.39
C ALA A 98 -1.34 17.72 -4.36
N ALA A 99 -2.33 16.99 -3.85
CA ALA A 99 -2.43 15.55 -4.08
C ALA A 99 -2.61 15.27 -5.59
N LEU A 100 -1.97 14.22 -6.09
CA LEU A 100 -1.91 13.93 -7.54
C LEU A 100 -2.43 12.53 -7.85
N PHE A 101 -3.59 12.43 -8.47
CA PHE A 101 -4.18 11.16 -8.91
C PHE A 101 -3.96 10.91 -10.41
N GLY A 102 -3.28 9.81 -10.74
CA GLY A 102 -3.08 9.34 -12.10
C GLY A 102 -3.56 7.91 -12.31
N ALA A 103 -4.43 7.69 -13.31
CA ALA A 103 -4.96 6.38 -13.64
C ALA A 103 -4.47 5.85 -14.99
N GLY A 104 -4.08 4.58 -15.04
CA GLY A 104 -3.59 3.88 -16.22
C GLY A 104 -2.48 4.65 -16.96
N PRO A 105 -2.71 5.13 -18.19
CA PRO A 105 -1.79 6.05 -18.88
C PRO A 105 -1.37 7.27 -18.04
N GLY A 106 -2.27 7.81 -17.22
CA GLY A 106 -2.00 8.93 -16.32
C GLY A 106 -1.17 8.58 -15.09
N ALA A 107 -1.23 7.34 -14.60
CA ALA A 107 -0.37 6.90 -13.49
C ALA A 107 1.12 7.07 -13.82
N ARG A 108 1.47 6.85 -15.10
CA ARG A 108 2.82 7.06 -15.63
C ARG A 108 3.23 8.53 -15.64
N MET A 109 2.31 9.44 -15.94
CA MET A 109 2.59 10.89 -15.97
C MET A 109 2.64 11.48 -14.56
N ALA A 110 1.75 11.02 -13.68
CA ALA A 110 1.74 11.38 -12.26
C ALA A 110 3.07 11.01 -11.57
N ALA A 111 3.50 9.74 -11.69
CA ALA A 111 4.77 9.28 -11.13
C ALA A 111 5.97 10.06 -11.69
N ALA A 112 6.02 10.32 -13.00
CA ALA A 112 7.13 11.03 -13.61
C ALA A 112 7.15 12.56 -13.35
N PHE A 113 6.02 13.15 -12.96
CA PHE A 113 5.95 14.51 -12.44
C PHE A 113 6.38 14.56 -10.98
N ALA A 114 5.81 13.71 -10.12
CA ALA A 114 6.10 13.66 -8.69
C ALA A 114 7.59 13.38 -8.41
N ALA A 115 8.22 12.44 -9.11
CA ALA A 115 9.65 12.13 -9.02
C ALA A 115 10.59 13.29 -9.45
N LYS A 116 10.06 14.37 -10.02
CA LYS A 116 10.84 15.56 -10.45
C LYS A 116 10.46 16.85 -9.72
N ASN A 117 9.33 16.84 -9.01
CA ASN A 117 8.76 17.98 -8.30
C ASN A 117 8.16 17.49 -6.94
N PRO A 118 8.91 16.74 -6.11
CA PRO A 118 8.37 16.14 -4.89
C PRO A 118 7.81 17.20 -3.92
N GLU A 119 8.37 18.41 -3.93
CA GLU A 119 7.89 19.55 -3.16
C GLU A 119 6.50 20.06 -3.59
N ARG A 120 6.05 19.76 -4.83
CA ARG A 120 4.69 20.12 -5.30
C ARG A 120 3.65 19.04 -5.01
N VAL A 121 4.07 17.81 -4.67
CA VAL A 121 3.20 16.61 -4.58
C VAL A 121 3.27 15.98 -3.18
N PRO A 122 2.53 16.51 -2.18
CA PRO A 122 2.50 15.98 -0.82
C PRO A 122 1.95 14.55 -0.73
N GLN A 123 1.03 14.14 -1.62
CA GLN A 123 0.56 12.75 -1.75
C GLN A 123 0.42 12.36 -3.22
N LEU A 124 0.88 11.15 -3.56
CA LEU A 124 0.76 10.59 -4.91
C LEU A 124 -0.21 9.40 -4.90
N ILE A 125 -1.20 9.40 -5.80
CA ILE A 125 -2.11 8.27 -5.99
C ILE A 125 -1.96 7.74 -7.41
N LEU A 126 -1.55 6.48 -7.53
CA LEU A 126 -1.42 5.76 -8.79
C LEU A 126 -2.48 4.66 -8.85
N TYR A 127 -3.25 4.61 -9.94
CA TYR A 127 -4.02 3.44 -10.36
C TYR A 127 -3.30 2.81 -11.56
N PRO A 128 -2.21 2.03 -11.36
CA PRO A 128 -1.35 1.57 -12.44
C PRO A 128 -1.97 0.40 -13.22
N THR A 129 -2.03 0.52 -14.55
CA THR A 129 -2.39 -0.57 -15.47
C THR A 129 -1.17 -1.24 -16.13
N SER A 130 0.05 -0.95 -15.62
CA SER A 130 1.32 -1.51 -16.09
C SER A 130 2.41 -1.38 -15.03
N SER A 131 3.46 -2.19 -15.13
CA SER A 131 4.70 -2.19 -14.33
C SER A 131 5.58 -0.93 -14.49
N LEU A 132 5.04 0.13 -15.13
CA LEU A 132 5.71 1.39 -15.48
C LEU A 132 6.94 1.26 -16.41
N ASP A 133 7.27 0.04 -16.85
CA ASP A 133 8.43 -0.31 -17.70
C ASP A 133 8.28 0.03 -19.20
N GLY A 134 7.14 0.60 -19.61
CA GLY A 134 6.84 0.97 -20.99
C GLY A 134 6.23 -0.15 -21.85
N ARG A 135 5.95 -1.33 -21.28
CA ARG A 135 5.23 -2.41 -21.97
C ARG A 135 3.73 -2.18 -21.90
N LEU A 136 3.06 -2.38 -23.03
CA LEU A 136 1.60 -2.45 -23.09
C LEU A 136 1.13 -3.83 -22.64
N ALA A 137 -0.01 -3.90 -21.94
CA ALA A 137 -0.70 -5.17 -21.68
C ALA A 137 -1.01 -5.90 -23.00
N PRO A 138 -0.97 -7.25 -23.06
CA PRO A 138 -1.12 -8.00 -24.31
C PRO A 138 -2.38 -7.67 -25.12
N GLY A 139 -3.53 -7.49 -24.46
CA GLY A 139 -4.76 -7.06 -25.12
C GLY A 139 -4.64 -5.69 -25.79
N LEU A 140 -4.14 -4.68 -25.05
CA LEU A 140 -3.90 -3.34 -25.58
C LEU A 140 -2.84 -3.31 -26.69
N ALA A 141 -1.82 -4.16 -26.62
CA ALA A 141 -0.83 -4.33 -27.68
C ALA A 141 -1.45 -4.89 -28.97
N ALA A 142 -2.40 -5.82 -28.87
CA ALA A 142 -3.14 -6.35 -30.03
C ALA A 142 -4.13 -5.32 -30.62
N LEU A 143 -4.76 -4.49 -29.78
CA LEU A 143 -5.63 -3.40 -30.24
C LEU A 143 -4.86 -2.30 -30.98
N ALA A 144 -3.58 -2.06 -30.65
CA ALA A 144 -2.80 -0.95 -31.19
C ALA A 144 -2.68 -0.95 -32.74
N SER A 145 -2.79 -2.11 -33.40
CA SER A 145 -2.81 -2.21 -34.88
C SER A 145 -4.14 -1.78 -35.51
N LEU A 146 -5.25 -1.76 -34.77
CA LEU A 146 -6.55 -1.31 -35.32
C LEU A 146 -6.59 0.20 -35.54
N ARG A 147 -5.90 0.98 -34.71
CA ARG A 147 -5.85 2.46 -34.77
C ARG A 147 -5.47 2.99 -36.15
N ASP A 148 -4.50 2.34 -36.77
CA ASP A 148 -3.93 2.72 -38.07
C ASP A 148 -4.77 2.21 -39.26
N VAL A 149 -5.84 1.44 -39.01
CA VAL A 149 -6.74 0.82 -40.01
C VAL A 149 -8.16 1.38 -39.93
N ASN A 150 -8.72 1.51 -38.73
CA ASN A 150 -10.03 2.10 -38.46
C ASN A 150 -10.03 2.72 -37.05
N TRP A 151 -10.03 4.06 -37.00
CA TRP A 151 -10.03 4.82 -35.75
C TRP A 151 -11.26 4.59 -34.88
N GLU A 152 -12.45 4.53 -35.48
CA GLU A 152 -13.72 4.33 -34.79
C GLU A 152 -13.73 2.97 -34.10
N PHE A 153 -13.48 1.90 -34.86
CA PHE A 153 -13.41 0.53 -34.33
C PHE A 153 -12.29 0.35 -33.29
N TYR A 154 -11.15 1.04 -33.44
CA TYR A 154 -10.11 1.07 -32.40
C TYR A 154 -10.62 1.71 -31.10
N THR A 155 -11.26 2.88 -31.17
CA THR A 155 -11.78 3.56 -29.97
C THR A 155 -12.89 2.76 -29.28
N ASP A 156 -13.80 2.12 -30.04
CA ASP A 156 -14.83 1.27 -29.45
C ASP A 156 -14.23 -0.01 -28.83
N ALA A 157 -13.24 -0.64 -29.48
CA ALA A 157 -12.56 -1.81 -28.93
C ALA A 157 -11.71 -1.49 -27.70
N LEU A 158 -11.13 -0.28 -27.61
CA LEU A 158 -10.44 0.23 -26.42
C LEU A 158 -11.41 0.47 -25.25
N VAL A 159 -12.61 0.96 -25.54
CA VAL A 159 -13.70 1.08 -24.54
C VAL A 159 -14.14 -0.29 -24.05
N LEU A 160 -14.39 -1.25 -24.95
CA LEU A 160 -14.77 -2.62 -24.59
C LEU A 160 -13.67 -3.36 -23.81
N TRP A 161 -12.38 -3.09 -24.07
CA TRP A 161 -11.27 -3.65 -23.28
C TRP A 161 -11.17 -2.99 -21.89
N THR A 162 -11.44 -1.69 -21.76
CA THR A 162 -11.35 -0.98 -20.47
C THR A 162 -12.56 -1.16 -19.54
N GLN A 163 -13.78 -1.24 -20.10
CA GLN A 163 -15.05 -1.28 -19.36
C GLN A 163 -15.84 -2.60 -19.52
N GLY A 164 -15.36 -3.53 -20.35
CA GLY A 164 -16.10 -4.75 -20.68
C GLY A 164 -17.36 -4.48 -21.52
N TRP A 165 -18.22 -5.50 -21.60
CA TRP A 165 -19.40 -5.52 -22.49
C TRP A 165 -20.66 -4.86 -21.92
N SER A 166 -20.58 -4.29 -20.71
CA SER A 166 -21.76 -4.01 -19.86
C SER A 166 -22.29 -2.57 -19.90
N SER A 167 -21.61 -1.60 -20.53
CA SER A 167 -21.92 -0.16 -20.37
C SER A 167 -22.71 0.52 -21.50
N GLY A 168 -23.22 -0.21 -22.50
CA GLY A 168 -24.27 0.26 -23.43
C GLY A 168 -24.08 1.69 -24.01
N GLU A 169 -25.01 2.60 -23.70
CA GLU A 169 -24.96 4.00 -24.15
C GLU A 169 -23.76 4.79 -23.55
N ALA A 170 -23.36 4.49 -22.31
CA ALA A 170 -22.19 5.13 -21.68
C ALA A 170 -20.88 4.69 -22.37
N SER A 171 -20.78 3.42 -22.80
CA SER A 171 -19.70 2.93 -23.68
C SER A 171 -19.58 3.79 -24.94
N ALA A 172 -20.70 3.99 -25.65
CA ALA A 172 -20.72 4.80 -26.89
C ALA A 172 -20.24 6.24 -26.65
N LYS A 173 -20.68 6.88 -25.56
CA LYS A 173 -20.26 8.24 -25.20
C LYS A 173 -18.78 8.35 -24.86
N ILE A 174 -18.17 7.35 -24.23
CA ILE A 174 -16.70 7.32 -24.03
C ILE A 174 -15.98 7.15 -25.37
N GLY A 175 -16.52 6.32 -26.29
CA GLY A 175 -16.00 6.21 -27.66
C GLY A 175 -16.03 7.55 -28.40
N GLU A 176 -17.16 8.26 -28.36
CA GLU A 176 -17.31 9.61 -28.89
C GLU A 176 -16.36 10.63 -28.23
N LEU A 177 -16.17 10.55 -26.91
CA LEU A 177 -15.23 11.39 -26.17
C LEU A 177 -13.80 11.18 -26.68
N LEU A 178 -13.33 9.94 -26.78
CA LEU A 178 -11.99 9.61 -27.29
C LEU A 178 -11.81 10.05 -28.75
N ARG A 179 -12.83 9.84 -29.60
CA ARG A 179 -12.84 10.30 -31.00
C ARG A 179 -12.81 11.83 -31.12
N ALA A 180 -13.47 12.54 -30.21
CA ALA A 180 -13.44 14.00 -30.16
C ALA A 180 -12.12 14.54 -29.60
N ALA A 181 -11.55 13.89 -28.58
CA ALA A 181 -10.34 14.29 -27.88
C ALA A 181 -9.07 14.20 -28.74
N LEU A 182 -8.94 13.15 -29.55
CA LEU A 182 -7.68 12.72 -30.14
C LEU A 182 -7.80 12.53 -31.66
N SER A 183 -6.68 12.65 -32.38
CA SER A 183 -6.53 12.08 -33.72
C SER A 183 -5.79 10.73 -33.65
N PRO A 184 -5.86 9.87 -34.67
CA PRO A 184 -5.11 8.62 -34.72
C PRO A 184 -3.60 8.84 -34.57
N GLU A 185 -3.07 9.89 -35.20
CA GLU A 185 -1.65 10.25 -35.19
C GLU A 185 -1.22 10.73 -33.81
N MET A 186 -2.06 11.53 -33.14
CA MET A 186 -1.81 12.00 -31.78
C MET A 186 -1.86 10.84 -30.78
N ALA A 187 -2.90 9.99 -30.86
CA ALA A 187 -2.99 8.78 -30.04
C ALA A 187 -1.84 7.79 -30.29
N LYS A 188 -1.23 7.81 -31.49
CA LYS A 188 -0.01 7.07 -31.81
C LYS A 188 1.23 7.71 -31.18
N ALA A 189 1.42 9.01 -31.31
CA ALA A 189 2.55 9.73 -30.73
C ALA A 189 2.55 9.66 -29.19
N ILE A 190 1.39 9.77 -28.54
CA ILE A 190 1.22 9.56 -27.10
C ILE A 190 1.60 8.11 -26.72
N ALA A 191 1.10 7.11 -27.47
CA ALA A 191 1.42 5.71 -27.20
C ALA A 191 2.92 5.38 -27.29
N GLU A 192 3.68 6.08 -28.13
CA GLU A 192 5.15 5.95 -28.18
C GLU A 192 5.84 6.57 -26.95
N VAL A 193 5.40 7.74 -26.46
CA VAL A 193 5.89 8.29 -25.17
C VAL A 193 5.62 7.33 -24.01
N GLN A 194 4.49 6.62 -24.05
CA GLN A 194 4.15 5.59 -23.07
C GLN A 194 5.03 4.34 -23.11
N ARG A 195 5.97 4.22 -24.06
CA ARG A 195 7.00 3.17 -24.08
C ARG A 195 8.25 3.50 -23.28
N THR A 196 8.34 4.70 -22.71
CA THR A 196 9.47 5.11 -21.85
C THR A 196 9.51 4.25 -20.58
N ASP A 197 10.66 3.69 -20.23
CA ASP A 197 10.83 3.00 -18.94
C ASP A 197 10.93 4.03 -17.80
N LEU A 198 9.98 3.98 -16.88
CA LEU A 198 9.92 4.90 -15.73
C LEU A 198 10.35 4.24 -14.42
N ARG A 199 10.74 2.96 -14.43
CA ARG A 199 11.24 2.27 -13.23
C ARG A 199 12.44 2.96 -12.57
N PRO A 200 13.38 3.59 -13.31
CA PRO A 200 14.47 4.36 -12.70
C PRO A 200 14.02 5.56 -11.85
N LEU A 201 12.76 6.01 -11.96
CA LEU A 201 12.21 7.12 -11.17
C LEU A 201 11.51 6.68 -9.88
N LEU A 202 11.31 5.38 -9.65
CA LEU A 202 10.49 4.89 -8.53
C LEU A 202 11.17 5.08 -7.17
N GLY A 203 12.49 5.02 -7.12
CA GLY A 203 13.27 5.34 -5.91
C GLY A 203 13.24 6.83 -5.54
N GLU A 204 12.94 7.71 -6.50
CA GLU A 204 12.85 9.16 -6.31
C GLU A 204 11.45 9.60 -5.82
N LEU A 205 10.50 8.67 -5.69
CA LEU A 205 9.16 8.92 -5.15
C LEU A 205 9.21 8.93 -3.61
N THR A 206 9.67 10.06 -3.06
CA THR A 206 9.84 10.27 -1.62
C THR A 206 8.55 10.61 -0.88
N MET A 207 7.51 11.07 -1.59
CA MET A 207 6.20 11.37 -1.00
C MET A 207 5.41 10.09 -0.66
N PRO A 208 4.51 10.14 0.35
CA PRO A 208 3.49 9.12 0.54
C PRO A 208 2.82 8.75 -0.78
N THR A 209 2.83 7.45 -1.11
CA THR A 209 2.30 6.94 -2.38
C THR A 209 1.24 5.85 -2.14
N LEU A 210 0.05 6.03 -2.71
CA LEU A 210 -0.99 5.02 -2.74
C LEU A 210 -1.01 4.33 -4.11
N LEU A 211 -0.88 3.01 -4.12
CA LEU A 211 -1.00 2.16 -5.31
C LEU A 211 -2.35 1.42 -5.28
N VAL A 212 -3.30 1.83 -6.11
CA VAL A 212 -4.64 1.21 -6.17
C VAL A 212 -4.69 0.15 -7.27
N PHE A 213 -4.95 -1.10 -6.88
CA PHE A 213 -5.06 -2.25 -7.79
C PHE A 213 -6.45 -2.87 -7.73
N ARG A 214 -6.89 -3.47 -8.84
CA ARG A 214 -8.00 -4.44 -8.84
C ARG A 214 -7.47 -5.87 -8.82
N THR A 215 -8.13 -6.76 -8.07
CA THR A 215 -7.72 -8.15 -7.86
C THR A 215 -8.03 -9.08 -9.04
N GLY A 216 -9.13 -8.87 -9.76
CA GLY A 216 -9.61 -9.74 -10.84
C GLY A 216 -9.03 -9.46 -12.23
N MET A 217 -7.99 -8.62 -12.33
CA MET A 217 -7.48 -8.08 -13.60
C MET A 217 -6.68 -9.12 -14.40
N ARG A 218 -7.25 -9.56 -15.53
CA ARG A 218 -6.73 -10.72 -16.30
C ARG A 218 -5.43 -10.47 -17.07
N ASP A 219 -5.15 -9.24 -17.51
CA ASP A 219 -3.88 -8.90 -18.19
C ASP A 219 -2.83 -8.26 -17.25
N TYR A 220 -3.07 -8.24 -15.93
CA TYR A 220 -2.07 -7.78 -14.96
C TYR A 220 -1.03 -8.88 -14.70
N ASP A 221 0.25 -8.48 -14.64
CA ASP A 221 1.30 -9.28 -14.01
C ASP A 221 0.95 -9.41 -12.52
N SER A 222 0.72 -10.64 -12.03
CA SER A 222 0.28 -10.89 -10.65
C SER A 222 1.28 -10.42 -9.59
N ASP A 223 2.55 -10.25 -9.97
CA ASP A 223 3.57 -9.68 -9.11
C ASP A 223 3.64 -8.15 -9.19
N MET A 224 2.93 -7.49 -10.12
CA MET A 224 2.99 -6.03 -10.33
C MET A 224 2.79 -5.22 -9.03
N PRO A 225 1.85 -5.56 -8.13
CA PRO A 225 1.72 -4.86 -6.85
C PRO A 225 2.97 -4.99 -5.98
N ARG A 226 3.51 -6.21 -5.84
CA ARG A 226 4.74 -6.49 -5.09
C ARG A 226 5.95 -5.79 -5.70
N LYS A 227 6.09 -5.85 -7.02
CA LYS A 227 7.19 -5.25 -7.79
C LYS A 227 7.18 -3.72 -7.70
N LEU A 228 6.02 -3.07 -7.79
CA LEU A 228 5.93 -1.61 -7.67
C LEU A 228 6.10 -1.16 -6.21
N GLY A 229 5.41 -1.80 -5.26
CA GLY A 229 5.51 -1.49 -3.83
C GLY A 229 6.95 -1.65 -3.29
N SER A 230 7.71 -2.65 -3.75
CA SER A 230 9.11 -2.83 -3.34
C SER A 230 10.12 -1.92 -4.05
N GLN A 231 9.68 -1.03 -4.95
CA GLN A 231 10.55 -0.07 -5.67
C GLN A 231 10.24 1.39 -5.31
N ILE A 232 9.17 1.66 -4.56
CA ILE A 232 8.74 3.00 -4.16
C ILE A 232 8.86 3.09 -2.62
N PRO A 233 9.75 3.94 -2.07
CA PRO A 233 10.08 3.91 -0.64
C PRO A 233 8.89 4.02 0.31
N ASN A 234 7.94 4.92 0.01
CA ASN A 234 6.80 5.25 0.85
C ASN A 234 5.46 4.80 0.23
N ALA A 235 5.45 3.66 -0.47
CA ALA A 235 4.24 3.10 -1.07
C ALA A 235 3.44 2.19 -0.13
N ARG A 236 2.11 2.40 -0.08
CA ARG A 236 1.13 1.38 0.33
C ARG A 236 0.30 0.92 -0.87
N SER A 237 -0.20 -0.32 -0.82
CA SER A 237 -1.13 -0.86 -1.82
C SER A 237 -2.53 -0.93 -1.25
N ALA A 238 -3.53 -0.54 -2.04
CA ALA A 238 -4.94 -0.84 -1.79
C ALA A 238 -5.46 -1.81 -2.86
N PHE A 239 -6.27 -2.78 -2.44
CA PHE A 239 -6.82 -3.81 -3.31
C PHE A 239 -8.34 -3.74 -3.31
N ILE A 240 -8.91 -3.60 -4.50
CA ILE A 240 -10.35 -3.45 -4.74
C ILE A 240 -10.79 -4.63 -5.62
N ASP A 241 -12.01 -5.13 -5.45
CA ASP A 241 -12.48 -6.25 -6.27
C ASP A 241 -12.75 -5.84 -7.73
N GLY A 242 -13.03 -6.82 -8.58
CA GLY A 242 -13.52 -6.61 -9.93
C GLY A 242 -12.47 -6.71 -11.03
N THR A 243 -12.93 -6.49 -12.26
CA THR A 243 -12.26 -6.98 -13.48
C THR A 243 -12.14 -5.92 -14.59
N MET A 244 -12.47 -4.66 -14.30
CA MET A 244 -12.47 -3.55 -15.28
C MET A 244 -11.33 -2.56 -15.00
N TYR A 245 -10.70 -2.07 -16.06
CA TYR A 245 -9.60 -1.08 -15.97
C TYR A 245 -10.08 0.33 -15.64
N ALA A 246 -11.40 0.57 -15.66
CA ALA A 246 -11.98 1.85 -15.28
C ALA A 246 -11.94 2.05 -13.75
N TRP A 247 -11.52 3.25 -13.36
CA TRP A 247 -11.43 3.73 -11.97
C TRP A 247 -12.69 4.47 -11.51
N TYR A 248 -13.57 4.85 -12.44
CA TYR A 248 -14.82 5.56 -12.17
C TYR A 248 -16.07 4.66 -12.29
N ILE A 249 -15.91 3.41 -12.72
CA ILE A 249 -16.92 2.34 -12.71
C ILE A 249 -16.24 0.96 -12.73
N PRO A 250 -16.83 -0.09 -12.12
CA PRO A 250 -17.73 -0.02 -10.98
C PRO A 250 -16.99 0.47 -9.72
N ASP A 251 -17.65 0.46 -8.56
CA ASP A 251 -17.03 0.66 -7.24
C ASP A 251 -16.33 2.03 -7.06
N SER A 252 -16.78 3.04 -7.81
CA SER A 252 -16.25 4.40 -7.77
C SER A 252 -16.22 4.97 -6.35
N GLU A 253 -17.25 4.74 -5.54
CA GLU A 253 -17.28 5.22 -4.15
C GLU A 253 -16.16 4.62 -3.29
N GLN A 254 -15.84 3.32 -3.46
CA GLN A 254 -14.73 2.68 -2.75
C GLN A 254 -13.39 3.24 -3.21
N ILE A 255 -13.25 3.56 -4.50
CA ILE A 255 -12.02 4.15 -5.03
C ILE A 255 -11.87 5.60 -4.54
N VAL A 256 -12.94 6.41 -4.49
CA VAL A 256 -12.88 7.77 -3.92
C VAL A 256 -12.62 7.72 -2.41
N SER A 257 -13.35 6.92 -1.63
CA SER A 257 -13.14 6.88 -0.17
C SER A 257 -11.72 6.45 0.22
N THR A 258 -11.12 5.52 -0.53
CA THR A 258 -9.70 5.12 -0.34
C THR A 258 -8.73 6.27 -0.64
N ILE A 259 -9.07 7.16 -1.58
CA ILE A 259 -8.28 8.36 -1.92
C ILE A 259 -8.48 9.45 -0.87
N ASP A 260 -9.73 9.79 -0.53
CA ASP A 260 -10.10 10.78 0.48
C ASP A 260 -9.41 10.45 1.83
N GLN A 261 -9.50 9.20 2.28
CA GLN A 261 -8.86 8.70 3.50
C GLN A 261 -7.33 8.85 3.43
N PHE A 262 -6.71 8.42 2.33
CA PHE A 262 -5.25 8.50 2.17
C PHE A 262 -4.73 9.94 2.17
N ILE A 263 -5.47 10.88 1.57
CA ILE A 263 -5.12 12.30 1.61
C ILE A 263 -5.27 12.83 3.03
N ALA A 264 -6.42 12.61 3.67
CA ALA A 264 -6.70 13.09 5.03
C ALA A 264 -5.69 12.59 6.08
N GLU A 265 -5.30 11.31 6.02
CA GLU A 265 -4.28 10.71 6.90
C GLU A 265 -2.91 11.41 6.82
N HIS A 266 -2.56 11.97 5.66
CA HIS A 266 -1.28 12.65 5.43
C HIS A 266 -1.39 14.18 5.44
N GLU A 267 -2.60 14.75 5.52
CA GLU A 267 -2.83 16.18 5.81
C GLU A 267 -3.00 16.45 7.31
N ALA A 268 -3.39 15.44 8.09
CA ALA A 268 -3.40 15.49 9.55
C ALA A 268 -1.98 15.53 10.18
N GLN A 269 -0.92 15.29 9.40
CA GLN A 269 0.47 15.33 9.85
C GLN A 269 1.20 16.57 9.29
N PRO A 270 1.62 17.52 10.13
CA PRO A 270 2.50 18.62 9.71
C PRO A 270 3.89 18.11 9.30
N GLU A 271 4.58 18.87 8.45
CA GLU A 271 5.99 18.57 8.12
C GLU A 271 6.88 18.66 9.38
N PRO A 272 7.73 17.65 9.66
CA PRO A 272 8.55 17.65 10.85
C PRO A 272 9.78 18.55 10.72
N GLU A 273 9.82 19.63 11.51
CA GLU A 273 11.10 20.17 11.98
C GLU A 273 11.82 19.12 12.86
N ALA A 274 13.14 19.26 13.01
CA ALA A 274 13.98 18.17 13.50
C ALA A 274 13.76 17.77 14.98
N GLU A 275 13.75 16.45 15.20
CA GLU A 275 13.85 15.74 16.49
C GLU A 275 12.77 16.01 17.56
N THR A 276 11.82 15.07 17.71
CA THR A 276 11.73 14.26 18.94
C THR A 276 10.82 13.03 18.77
N LEU A 277 11.00 12.00 19.61
CA LEU A 277 10.23 10.75 19.62
C LEU A 277 8.99 10.85 20.52
N SER A 278 7.79 10.61 19.98
CA SER A 278 6.59 10.22 20.73
C SER A 278 5.51 9.62 19.82
N ASP A 279 4.92 8.50 20.24
CA ASP A 279 3.94 7.70 19.47
C ASP A 279 2.47 8.19 19.51
N SER A 280 1.61 7.51 18.72
CA SER A 280 0.12 7.44 18.78
C SER A 280 -0.63 8.69 18.26
N VAL A 281 -1.88 8.67 17.76
CA VAL A 281 -3.02 7.72 17.64
C VAL A 281 -3.71 8.04 16.28
N SER A 282 -4.24 7.17 15.40
CA SER A 282 -4.29 5.70 15.19
C SER A 282 -4.60 5.45 13.67
N VAL A 283 -5.29 4.35 13.29
CA VAL A 283 -5.82 4.07 11.92
C VAL A 283 -7.21 3.43 12.04
N GLN A 284 -8.17 3.83 11.19
CA GLN A 284 -9.42 3.08 11.00
C GLN A 284 -10.13 3.41 9.67
N GLU A 285 -9.95 2.57 8.65
CA GLU A 285 -10.95 1.55 8.26
C GLU A 285 -10.40 0.59 7.18
N LEU A 286 -11.04 -0.58 7.05
CA LEU A 286 -10.83 -1.61 6.00
C LEU A 286 -9.40 -2.15 5.77
N VAL A 287 -8.75 -2.63 6.84
CA VAL A 287 -7.63 -3.60 6.71
C VAL A 287 -7.81 -4.76 7.70
N SER A 288 -8.14 -5.95 7.19
CA SER A 288 -8.03 -7.22 7.92
C SER A 288 -6.87 -8.06 7.37
N ASP A 289 -5.71 -7.43 7.21
CA ASP A 289 -4.48 -8.11 6.79
C ASP A 289 -4.13 -9.27 7.74
N THR A 290 -3.58 -10.35 7.18
CA THR A 290 -3.01 -11.44 7.99
C THR A 290 -1.85 -10.92 8.83
N GLN A 291 -2.10 -10.71 10.12
CA GLN A 291 -1.09 -10.36 11.11
C GLN A 291 -0.44 -11.61 11.68
N ILE A 292 0.81 -11.46 12.13
CA ILE A 292 1.48 -12.42 12.99
C ILE A 292 1.40 -11.88 14.42
N VAL A 293 0.62 -12.55 15.26
CA VAL A 293 0.44 -12.20 16.66
C VAL A 293 1.44 -12.99 17.48
N LEU A 294 2.21 -12.29 18.30
CA LEU A 294 3.21 -12.82 19.21
C LEU A 294 2.80 -12.49 20.64
N PHE A 295 2.88 -13.47 21.54
CA PHE A 295 2.83 -13.26 22.97
C PHE A 295 4.15 -13.69 23.61
N THR A 296 4.64 -12.91 24.57
CA THR A 296 5.64 -13.31 25.56
C THR A 296 4.99 -13.36 26.94
N ASP A 297 5.53 -14.16 27.84
CA ASP A 297 5.15 -14.18 29.27
C ASP A 297 6.31 -14.72 30.14
N ILE A 298 6.32 -14.38 31.43
CA ILE A 298 7.42 -14.68 32.37
C ILE A 298 7.15 -15.98 33.11
N ALA A 299 8.06 -16.94 32.92
CA ALA A 299 7.98 -18.27 33.52
C ALA A 299 7.95 -18.23 35.05
N GLY A 300 6.77 -18.49 35.62
CA GLY A 300 6.58 -18.59 37.07
C GLY A 300 6.48 -17.25 37.81
N SER A 301 6.10 -16.15 37.14
CA SER A 301 5.93 -14.80 37.73
C SER A 301 5.26 -14.79 39.11
N SER A 302 4.12 -15.49 39.25
CA SER A 302 3.36 -15.59 40.50
C SER A 302 4.12 -16.31 41.63
N ALA A 303 4.99 -17.27 41.30
CA ALA A 303 5.87 -17.93 42.26
C ALA A 303 7.09 -17.05 42.60
N LEU A 304 7.56 -16.23 41.67
CA LEU A 304 8.65 -15.28 41.86
C LEU A 304 8.31 -14.24 42.92
N ALA A 305 7.16 -13.55 42.78
CA ALA A 305 6.68 -12.58 43.78
C ALA A 305 6.46 -13.24 45.15
N SER A 306 5.79 -14.40 45.18
CA SER A 306 5.53 -15.17 46.41
C SER A 306 6.80 -15.61 47.17
N ARG A 307 7.94 -15.75 46.47
CA ARG A 307 9.19 -16.31 47.02
C ARG A 307 10.28 -15.27 47.29
N TYR A 308 10.32 -14.19 46.50
CA TYR A 308 11.38 -13.18 46.54
C TYR A 308 10.89 -11.76 46.86
N GLY A 309 9.57 -11.55 46.92
CA GLY A 309 8.95 -10.26 47.18
C GLY A 309 8.77 -9.40 45.92
N ASP A 310 7.85 -8.44 46.01
CA ASP A 310 7.37 -7.63 44.88
C ASP A 310 8.51 -6.85 44.20
N ASP A 311 9.48 -6.33 44.96
CA ASP A 311 10.64 -5.61 44.43
C ASP A 311 11.46 -6.46 43.44
N LYS A 312 11.74 -7.73 43.79
CA LYS A 312 12.49 -8.66 42.93
C LYS A 312 11.65 -9.19 41.77
N ALA A 313 10.33 -9.30 41.93
CA ALA A 313 9.45 -9.60 40.80
C ALA A 313 9.39 -8.43 39.79
N HIS A 314 9.35 -7.19 40.28
CA HIS A 314 9.43 -5.99 39.45
C HIS A 314 10.78 -5.83 38.75
N GLU A 315 11.90 -6.25 39.36
CA GLU A 315 13.22 -6.29 38.75
C GLU A 315 13.25 -7.21 37.51
N VAL A 316 12.82 -8.47 37.67
CA VAL A 316 12.75 -9.44 36.55
C VAL A 316 11.78 -8.99 35.46
N ARG A 317 10.62 -8.41 35.82
CA ARG A 317 9.70 -7.88 34.81
C ARG A 317 10.28 -6.69 34.04
N ARG A 318 11.04 -5.80 34.69
CA ARG A 318 11.77 -4.72 33.98
C ARG A 318 12.84 -5.27 33.03
N ALA A 319 13.50 -6.38 33.38
CA ALA A 319 14.44 -7.04 32.47
C ALA A 319 13.73 -7.61 31.24
N HIS A 320 12.62 -8.33 31.43
CA HIS A 320 11.74 -8.81 30.35
C HIS A 320 11.28 -7.67 29.44
N ASP A 321 10.63 -6.66 30.02
CA ASP A 321 10.03 -5.53 29.28
C ASP A 321 11.07 -4.79 28.44
N ARG A 322 12.30 -4.64 28.96
CA ARG A 322 13.42 -4.04 28.25
C ARG A 322 13.87 -4.90 27.07
N ILE A 323 14.17 -6.17 27.29
CA ILE A 323 14.67 -7.10 26.25
C ILE A 323 13.64 -7.25 25.12
N VAL A 324 12.35 -7.34 25.46
CA VAL A 324 11.27 -7.45 24.46
C VAL A 324 11.12 -6.16 23.65
N ARG A 325 11.15 -4.97 24.28
CA ARG A 325 11.05 -3.69 23.55
C ARG A 325 12.27 -3.40 22.69
N GLU A 326 13.47 -3.75 23.15
CA GLU A 326 14.70 -3.70 22.34
C GLU A 326 14.54 -4.56 21.08
N ALA A 327 14.17 -5.85 21.21
CA ALA A 327 13.98 -6.75 20.09
C ALA A 327 12.83 -6.33 19.13
N LEU A 328 11.72 -5.81 19.66
CA LEU A 328 10.61 -5.28 18.85
C LEU A 328 11.06 -4.09 18.00
N SER A 329 11.86 -3.19 18.57
CA SER A 329 12.39 -2.01 17.87
C SER A 329 13.33 -2.39 16.72
N GLU A 330 14.21 -3.38 16.91
CA GLU A 330 15.09 -3.89 15.84
C GLU A 330 14.31 -4.54 14.70
N ARG A 331 13.21 -5.25 15.03
CA ARG A 331 12.50 -6.13 14.09
C ARG A 331 11.17 -5.55 13.58
N ARG A 332 10.89 -4.26 13.84
CA ARG A 332 9.67 -3.55 13.41
C ARG A 332 8.38 -4.23 13.89
N GLY A 333 8.38 -4.77 15.11
CA GLY A 333 7.17 -5.26 15.77
C GLY A 333 6.46 -4.13 16.52
N LYS A 334 5.12 -4.07 16.43
CA LYS A 334 4.33 -3.15 17.25
C LYS A 334 3.98 -3.84 18.58
N GLU A 335 4.32 -3.23 19.71
CA GLU A 335 3.71 -3.58 21.00
C GLU A 335 2.22 -3.19 20.96
N VAL A 336 1.34 -4.15 21.21
CA VAL A 336 -0.12 -3.95 21.20
C VAL A 336 -0.58 -3.62 22.62
N LYS A 337 -0.22 -4.47 23.60
CA LYS A 337 -0.49 -4.24 25.03
C LYS A 337 0.40 -5.08 25.94
N HIS A 338 0.57 -4.62 27.17
CA HIS A 338 1.15 -5.40 28.26
C HIS A 338 0.06 -6.28 28.90
N THR A 339 0.32 -7.57 29.12
CA THR A 339 -0.67 -8.53 29.67
C THR A 339 -0.62 -8.63 31.19
N GLY A 340 0.42 -8.10 31.83
CA GLY A 340 0.61 -8.07 33.29
C GLY A 340 1.99 -8.57 33.71
N ASP A 341 2.34 -9.76 33.22
CA ASP A 341 3.67 -10.39 33.32
C ASP A 341 4.29 -10.67 31.93
N GLY A 342 3.59 -10.31 30.85
CA GLY A 342 4.00 -10.55 29.46
C GLY A 342 3.65 -9.40 28.52
N ILE A 343 4.02 -9.53 27.24
CA ILE A 343 3.75 -8.54 26.19
C ILE A 343 3.05 -9.21 25.01
N MET A 344 2.01 -8.56 24.49
CA MET A 344 1.36 -8.87 23.22
C MET A 344 1.91 -7.94 22.14
N ALA A 345 2.36 -8.51 21.02
CA ALA A 345 2.91 -7.77 19.89
C ALA A 345 2.37 -8.28 18.53
N ALA A 346 2.45 -7.43 17.50
CA ALA A 346 1.99 -7.73 16.15
C ALA A 346 3.06 -7.39 15.09
N PHE A 347 3.12 -8.20 14.03
CA PHE A 347 4.02 -8.03 12.89
C PHE A 347 3.30 -8.34 11.57
N GLY A 348 3.52 -7.55 10.53
CA GLY A 348 3.07 -7.85 9.17
C GLY A 348 3.92 -8.91 8.43
N MET A 349 4.90 -9.54 9.08
CA MET A 349 5.80 -10.52 8.44
C MET A 349 6.22 -11.65 9.40
N ALA A 350 5.99 -12.90 9.01
CA ALA A 350 6.34 -14.08 9.82
C ALA A 350 7.83 -14.19 10.15
N SER A 351 8.72 -13.81 9.22
CA SER A 351 10.16 -13.76 9.50
C SER A 351 10.54 -12.67 10.51
N ALA A 352 9.87 -11.53 10.52
CA ALA A 352 10.15 -10.46 11.49
C ALA A 352 9.75 -10.89 12.92
N ALA A 353 8.61 -11.55 13.05
CA ALA A 353 8.16 -12.11 14.33
C ALA A 353 9.11 -13.21 14.85
N LEU A 354 9.51 -14.16 13.99
CA LEU A 354 10.45 -15.23 14.35
C LEU A 354 11.85 -14.69 14.71
N ASP A 355 12.37 -13.75 13.92
CA ASP A 355 13.62 -13.05 14.22
C ASP A 355 13.56 -12.33 15.57
N CYS A 356 12.42 -11.71 15.89
CA CYS A 356 12.20 -11.06 17.18
C CYS A 356 12.18 -12.09 18.30
N SER A 357 11.45 -13.21 18.17
CA SER A 357 11.45 -14.30 19.17
C SER A 357 12.85 -14.86 19.43
N ILE A 358 13.65 -15.07 18.38
CA ILE A 358 15.05 -15.51 18.48
C ILE A 358 15.91 -14.46 19.18
N THR A 359 15.70 -13.18 18.90
CA THR A 359 16.42 -12.05 19.54
C THR A 359 16.06 -11.95 21.01
N ILE A 360 14.78 -12.10 21.38
CA ILE A 360 14.30 -12.12 22.77
C ILE A 360 14.96 -13.25 23.56
N GLN A 361 14.90 -14.50 23.08
CA GLN A 361 15.51 -15.62 23.82
C GLN A 361 17.04 -15.48 23.96
N ARG A 362 17.73 -14.91 22.96
CA ARG A 362 19.17 -14.60 23.05
C ARG A 362 19.47 -13.47 24.06
N GLY A 363 18.64 -12.43 24.12
CA GLY A 363 18.76 -11.37 25.12
C GLY A 363 18.48 -11.86 26.56
N VAL A 364 17.50 -12.78 26.71
CA VAL A 364 17.21 -13.47 27.98
C VAL A 364 18.38 -14.36 28.41
N ALA A 365 18.98 -15.10 27.49
CA ALA A 365 20.17 -15.91 27.76
C ALA A 365 21.34 -15.05 28.25
N ALA A 366 21.68 -13.96 27.55
CA ALA A 366 22.75 -13.04 27.93
C ALA A 366 22.48 -12.38 29.30
N TYR A 367 21.24 -11.97 29.58
CA TYR A 367 20.86 -11.45 30.91
C TYR A 367 21.08 -12.49 32.01
N ASN A 368 20.76 -13.77 31.76
CA ASN A 368 20.91 -14.86 32.72
C ASN A 368 22.37 -15.25 33.01
N GLU A 369 23.30 -15.02 32.09
CA GLU A 369 24.75 -15.16 32.35
C GLU A 369 25.23 -14.19 33.43
N GLU A 370 24.68 -12.97 33.45
CA GLU A 370 24.98 -11.95 34.46
C GLU A 370 24.16 -12.12 35.76
N HIS A 371 22.92 -12.62 35.68
CA HIS A 371 21.93 -12.59 36.77
C HIS A 371 21.57 -13.97 37.36
N THR A 372 22.59 -14.80 37.59
CA THR A 372 22.43 -16.22 38.00
C THR A 372 21.64 -16.48 39.30
N GLU A 373 21.50 -15.50 40.21
CA GLU A 373 20.68 -15.65 41.43
C GLU A 373 19.15 -15.58 41.17
N LEU A 374 18.75 -14.94 40.07
CA LEU A 374 17.34 -14.63 39.77
C LEU A 374 17.10 -14.63 38.24
N PRO A 375 17.31 -15.79 37.58
CA PRO A 375 17.22 -15.88 36.13
C PRO A 375 15.79 -15.58 35.63
N LEU A 376 15.73 -14.83 34.54
CA LEU A 376 14.53 -14.57 33.76
C LEU A 376 14.25 -15.77 32.85
N GLY A 377 13.09 -16.40 33.00
CA GLY A 377 12.56 -17.35 32.02
C GLY A 377 11.46 -16.68 31.21
N VAL A 378 11.53 -16.76 29.88
CA VAL A 378 10.48 -16.27 28.96
C VAL A 378 10.06 -17.42 28.05
N TYR A 379 8.76 -17.55 27.80
CA TYR A 379 8.23 -18.40 26.74
C TYR A 379 7.45 -17.55 25.74
N ILE A 380 7.40 -18.00 24.48
CA ILE A 380 6.88 -17.21 23.36
C ILE A 380 5.92 -18.06 22.51
N GLY A 381 4.72 -17.55 22.26
CA GLY A 381 3.73 -18.14 21.37
C GLY A 381 3.44 -17.28 20.15
N LEU A 382 3.38 -17.90 18.96
CA LEU A 382 3.08 -17.22 17.70
C LEU A 382 1.94 -17.89 16.94
N ASN A 383 1.03 -17.07 16.41
CA ASN A 383 0.05 -17.49 15.40
C ASN A 383 -0.06 -16.45 14.26
N ALA A 384 -0.54 -16.90 13.11
CA ALA A 384 -0.89 -16.04 11.98
C ALA A 384 -2.41 -16.11 11.72
N GLY A 385 -3.01 -14.99 11.33
CA GLY A 385 -4.41 -14.92 10.94
C GLY A 385 -4.89 -13.48 10.85
N GLU A 386 -6.20 -13.28 10.68
CA GLU A 386 -6.81 -11.95 10.53
C GLU A 386 -7.46 -11.55 11.86
N PRO A 387 -6.79 -10.75 12.72
CA PRO A 387 -7.38 -10.24 13.96
C PRO A 387 -8.34 -9.10 13.69
N ILE A 388 -9.32 -8.92 14.57
CA ILE A 388 -10.17 -7.73 14.59
C ILE A 388 -9.39 -6.62 15.30
N ALA A 389 -9.09 -5.52 14.60
CA ALA A 389 -8.38 -4.36 15.16
C ALA A 389 -9.36 -3.28 15.63
N GLU A 390 -9.26 -2.88 16.90
CA GLU A 390 -10.12 -1.85 17.49
C GLU A 390 -9.37 -1.07 18.58
N ASN A 391 -9.40 0.27 18.55
CA ASN A 391 -8.78 1.14 19.56
C ASN A 391 -7.29 0.84 19.84
N GLU A 392 -6.52 0.58 18.77
CA GLU A 392 -5.12 0.11 18.77
C GLU A 392 -4.85 -1.30 19.34
N ASP A 393 -5.88 -1.98 19.86
CA ASP A 393 -5.81 -3.36 20.33
C ASP A 393 -6.26 -4.37 19.24
N LEU A 394 -5.96 -5.65 19.44
CA LEU A 394 -6.30 -6.77 18.55
C LEU A 394 -7.09 -7.87 19.28
N PHE A 395 -8.13 -8.39 18.63
CA PHE A 395 -9.07 -9.37 19.17
C PHE A 395 -9.37 -10.52 18.20
N GLY A 396 -10.02 -11.57 18.72
CA GLY A 396 -10.57 -12.68 17.95
C GLY A 396 -9.67 -13.92 17.91
N THR A 397 -10.15 -14.97 17.23
CA THR A 397 -9.61 -16.34 17.32
C THR A 397 -8.12 -16.45 16.95
N SER A 398 -7.62 -15.59 16.06
CA SER A 398 -6.20 -15.52 15.69
C SER A 398 -5.30 -15.06 16.85
N VAL A 399 -5.79 -14.13 17.67
CA VAL A 399 -5.16 -13.63 18.91
C VAL A 399 -5.30 -14.66 20.04
N ASP A 400 -6.51 -15.19 20.24
CA ASP A 400 -6.77 -16.21 21.26
C ASP A 400 -5.88 -17.45 21.06
N LEU A 401 -5.68 -17.87 19.80
CA LEU A 401 -4.78 -18.98 19.48
C LEU A 401 -3.31 -18.62 19.75
N ALA A 402 -2.83 -17.41 19.45
CA ALA A 402 -1.46 -16.99 19.77
C ALA A 402 -1.19 -17.03 21.29
N ALA A 403 -2.11 -16.47 22.09
CA ALA A 403 -2.04 -16.51 23.54
C ALA A 403 -2.04 -17.95 24.08
N ARG A 404 -2.92 -18.83 23.56
CA ARG A 404 -2.99 -20.22 24.02
C ARG A 404 -1.80 -21.08 23.58
N ILE A 405 -1.12 -20.74 22.48
CA ILE A 405 0.16 -21.35 22.10
C ILE A 405 1.25 -20.91 23.09
N CYS A 406 1.21 -19.66 23.55
CA CYS A 406 2.10 -19.15 24.59
C CYS A 406 1.88 -19.89 25.93
N ASP A 407 0.61 -20.08 26.36
CA ASP A 407 0.25 -20.85 27.56
C ASP A 407 0.80 -22.31 27.56
N THR A 408 1.11 -22.87 26.38
CA THR A 408 1.62 -24.24 26.23
C THR A 408 3.14 -24.35 26.13
N ALA A 409 3.86 -23.22 26.07
CA ALA A 409 5.30 -23.19 25.87
C ALA A 409 6.08 -23.25 27.21
N GLU A 410 7.17 -24.02 27.25
CA GLU A 410 8.07 -24.05 28.42
C GLU A 410 9.09 -22.90 28.39
N ALA A 411 9.68 -22.57 29.54
CA ALA A 411 10.69 -21.50 29.65
C ALA A 411 11.86 -21.72 28.68
N GLY A 412 12.14 -20.71 27.84
CA GLY A 412 13.15 -20.78 26.78
C GLY A 412 12.62 -21.31 25.43
N GLN A 413 11.36 -21.74 25.32
CA GLN A 413 10.77 -22.17 24.06
C GLN A 413 10.19 -21.02 23.24
N ILE A 414 10.06 -21.28 21.94
CA ILE A 414 9.34 -20.45 20.97
C ILE A 414 8.43 -21.41 20.20
N LEU A 415 7.12 -21.33 20.42
CA LEU A 415 6.14 -22.20 19.76
C LEU A 415 5.35 -21.41 18.72
N ALA A 416 5.19 -22.00 17.53
CA ALA A 416 4.51 -21.38 16.40
C ALA A 416 3.47 -22.33 15.79
N SER A 417 2.33 -21.78 15.35
CA SER A 417 1.35 -22.55 14.58
C SER A 417 1.88 -22.95 13.20
N ASP A 418 1.32 -24.01 12.59
CA ASP A 418 1.74 -24.46 11.26
C ASP A 418 1.62 -23.36 10.18
N VAL A 419 0.69 -22.41 10.32
CA VAL A 419 0.54 -21.27 9.40
C VAL A 419 1.78 -20.37 9.43
N VAL A 420 2.30 -20.05 10.63
CA VAL A 420 3.53 -19.24 10.78
C VAL A 420 4.72 -19.93 10.13
N ARG A 421 4.84 -21.26 10.28
CA ARG A 421 5.86 -22.07 9.60
C ARG A 421 5.70 -22.06 8.07
N GLN A 422 4.49 -22.25 7.56
CA GLN A 422 4.21 -22.24 6.12
C GLN A 422 4.54 -20.87 5.49
N LEU A 423 4.25 -19.76 6.17
CA LEU A 423 4.58 -18.40 5.72
C LEU A 423 6.10 -18.09 5.65
N VAL A 424 6.96 -18.97 6.19
CA VAL A 424 8.43 -18.88 6.05
C VAL A 424 9.05 -20.09 5.34
N ALA A 425 8.26 -20.88 4.61
CA ALA A 425 8.77 -21.98 3.80
C ALA A 425 9.88 -21.51 2.84
N GLY A 426 11.03 -22.18 2.88
CA GLY A 426 12.22 -21.81 2.09
C GLY A 426 13.17 -20.81 2.75
N LYS A 427 12.86 -20.29 3.96
CA LYS A 427 13.81 -19.53 4.80
C LYS A 427 14.57 -20.45 5.76
N HIS A 428 15.70 -19.97 6.29
CA HIS A 428 16.67 -20.75 7.07
C HIS A 428 16.30 -21.00 8.55
N TYR A 429 15.01 -21.09 8.88
CA TYR A 429 14.56 -21.37 10.24
C TYR A 429 14.52 -22.88 10.52
N LEU A 430 15.09 -23.29 11.66
CA LEU A 430 15.05 -24.67 12.13
C LEU A 430 13.80 -24.88 13.00
N PHE A 431 12.87 -25.71 12.51
CA PHE A 431 11.66 -26.09 13.22
C PHE A 431 11.71 -27.55 13.67
N THR A 432 11.31 -27.82 14.91
CA THR A 432 11.02 -29.18 15.41
C THR A 432 9.51 -29.37 15.47
N ASP A 433 9.01 -30.51 14.98
CA ASP A 433 7.58 -30.85 15.05
C ASP A 433 7.21 -31.15 16.51
N HIS A 434 6.37 -30.31 17.12
CA HIS A 434 5.92 -30.52 18.49
C HIS A 434 4.71 -31.50 18.54
N GLY A 435 4.15 -31.85 17.38
CA GLY A 435 2.95 -32.68 17.26
C GLY A 435 1.68 -31.84 17.29
N HIS A 436 0.56 -32.48 17.63
CA HIS A 436 -0.74 -31.81 17.77
C HIS A 436 -1.09 -31.65 19.24
N SER A 437 -1.60 -30.47 19.61
CA SER A 437 -1.92 -30.09 20.98
C SER A 437 -3.41 -29.76 21.13
N ASP A 438 -4.03 -30.30 22.18
CA ASP A 438 -5.43 -30.01 22.54
C ASP A 438 -5.55 -28.60 23.15
N ILE A 439 -5.59 -27.58 22.28
CA ILE A 439 -5.65 -26.18 22.70
C ILE A 439 -7.06 -25.82 23.19
N ARG A 440 -7.16 -25.33 24.44
CA ARG A 440 -8.42 -24.94 25.07
C ARG A 440 -9.16 -23.87 24.27
N GLY A 441 -10.27 -24.26 23.66
CA GLY A 441 -11.15 -23.37 22.88
C GLY A 441 -11.08 -23.60 21.36
N MET A 442 -10.22 -24.50 20.88
CA MET A 442 -10.20 -24.94 19.49
C MET A 442 -11.05 -26.21 19.32
N GLU A 443 -11.70 -26.36 18.16
CA GLU A 443 -12.54 -27.54 17.86
C GLU A 443 -11.71 -28.77 17.44
N GLU A 444 -10.52 -28.55 16.87
CA GLU A 444 -9.58 -29.60 16.45
C GLU A 444 -8.19 -29.38 17.09
N PRO A 445 -7.40 -30.46 17.33
CA PRO A 445 -6.04 -30.34 17.84
C PRO A 445 -5.12 -29.59 16.88
N ILE A 446 -4.44 -28.54 17.36
CA ILE A 446 -3.60 -27.67 16.52
C ILE A 446 -2.18 -28.23 16.46
N ARG A 447 -1.59 -28.31 15.25
CA ARG A 447 -0.18 -28.69 15.09
C ARG A 447 0.74 -27.51 15.40
N LEU A 448 1.67 -27.74 16.33
CA LEU A 448 2.66 -26.76 16.78
C LEU A 448 4.08 -27.13 16.36
N TRP A 449 4.91 -26.11 16.22
CA TRP A 449 6.32 -26.24 15.88
C TRP A 449 7.19 -25.41 16.82
N GLU A 450 8.23 -26.03 17.35
CA GLU A 450 9.24 -25.35 18.16
C GLU A 450 10.31 -24.73 17.26
N VAL A 451 10.60 -23.45 17.45
CA VAL A 451 11.64 -22.72 16.69
C VAL A 451 12.97 -22.81 17.45
N ARG A 452 13.98 -23.44 16.84
CA ARG A 452 15.32 -23.55 17.43
C ARG A 452 16.09 -22.24 17.24
N TRP A 453 16.47 -21.61 18.36
CA TRP A 453 17.15 -20.30 18.42
C TRP A 453 18.61 -20.40 18.91
N LEU A 454 18.92 -21.46 19.67
CA LEU A 454 20.27 -21.92 19.97
C LEU A 454 20.88 -22.54 18.70
N GLU A 455 22.18 -22.33 18.48
CA GLU A 455 22.90 -22.99 17.39
C GLU A 455 23.13 -24.47 17.74
N PRO A 456 23.05 -25.41 16.77
CA PRO A 456 23.33 -26.82 17.03
C PRO A 456 24.81 -27.00 17.40
N GLU A 457 25.07 -27.68 18.52
CA GLU A 457 26.44 -27.99 18.97
C GLU A 457 27.16 -28.95 18.01
N GLY A 458 27.79 -28.39 16.98
CA GLY A 458 28.99 -28.98 16.37
C GLY A 458 28.82 -30.28 15.54
N GLU A 459 27.84 -30.38 14.65
CA GLU A 459 28.00 -31.29 13.50
C GLU A 459 28.94 -30.66 12.45
N THR A 460 30.23 -30.96 12.57
CA THR A 460 31.24 -30.60 11.56
C THR A 460 31.05 -31.44 10.30
N PHE A 461 30.34 -30.88 9.32
CA PHE A 461 30.35 -31.38 7.95
C PHE A 461 31.74 -31.14 7.35
N ALA A 462 32.48 -32.24 7.15
CA ALA A 462 33.76 -32.23 6.44
C ALA A 462 33.57 -31.98 4.93
N GLU A 463 34.63 -31.49 4.29
CA GLU A 463 34.71 -31.09 2.87
C GLU A 463 34.45 -32.22 1.86
#